data_AF-A0A972KS88-F1
#
_entry.id   AF-A0A972KS88-F1
#
_cell.length_a   1.000
_cell.length_b   1.000
_cell.length_c   1.000
_cell.angle_alpha   90.00
_cell.angle_beta   90.00
_cell.angle_gamma   90.00
#
_symmetry.space_group_name_H-M   'P 1'
#
loop_
_entity.id
_entity.type
_entity.pdbx_description
1 polymer ?
#
loop_
_entity_poly.entity_id
_entity_poly.type
_entity_poly.pdbx_seq_one_letter_code
_entity_poly.pdbx_strand_id
1 'polypeptide(L)'
;MILSTSFQGIDRNLTSMTSRLARRYASALYASAREAGALDVFLSDLQSLQSMLARSHELMLFFLSPVISREKKKSTIAALFDTVLSAFTVKALSYL
;
A
#
# COMPACT_ATOMS: atom_id res chain seq x y z
N MET A 1 -26.87 34.45 2.77
CA MET A 1 -27.63 33.18 2.88
C MET A 1 -26.80 32.12 2.16
N ILE A 2 -26.20 31.21 2.94
CA ILE A 2 -25.64 29.86 2.62
C ILE A 2 -24.65 29.71 1.44
N LEU A 3 -23.43 29.16 1.53
CA LEU A 3 -22.67 28.44 2.57
C LEU A 3 -21.16 28.55 2.22
N SER A 4 -20.36 29.17 3.08
CA SER A 4 -18.93 28.87 3.18
C SER A 4 -18.81 27.62 4.04
N THR A 5 -18.77 26.43 3.44
CA THR A 5 -18.49 25.21 4.19
C THR A 5 -17.10 24.71 3.84
N SER A 6 -16.20 25.03 4.77
CA SER A 6 -14.86 24.50 4.95
C SER A 6 -14.73 23.03 4.54
N PHE A 7 -14.00 22.76 3.46
CA PHE A 7 -13.41 21.44 3.20
C PHE A 7 -12.00 21.36 3.82
N GLN A 8 -11.89 21.74 5.09
CA GLN A 8 -10.63 21.74 5.83
C GLN A 8 -10.81 20.91 7.11
N GLY A 9 -10.88 19.60 6.94
CA GLY A 9 -11.16 18.68 8.04
C GLY A 9 -10.89 17.23 7.66
N ILE A 10 -9.77 16.94 6.99
CA ILE A 10 -9.21 15.59 7.10
C ILE A 10 -8.75 15.47 8.55
N ASP A 11 -9.57 14.81 9.34
CA ASP A 11 -9.44 14.63 10.78
C ASP A 11 -8.00 14.27 11.15
N ARG A 12 -7.28 15.16 11.86
CA ARG A 12 -5.88 14.91 12.26
C ARG A 12 -5.74 13.60 13.04
N ASN A 13 -6.83 13.14 13.66
CA ASN A 13 -6.87 11.87 14.36
C ASN A 13 -6.79 10.69 13.38
N LEU A 14 -7.46 10.74 12.22
CA LEU A 14 -7.43 9.71 11.18
C LEU A 14 -6.01 9.53 10.62
N THR A 15 -5.30 10.64 10.33
CA THR A 15 -3.88 10.60 9.88
C THR A 15 -2.95 10.04 10.96
N SER A 16 -3.21 10.33 12.23
CA SER A 16 -2.42 9.78 13.35
C SER A 16 -2.69 8.28 13.59
N MET A 17 -3.92 7.82 13.35
CA MET A 17 -4.31 6.42 13.44
C MET A 17 -3.75 5.61 12.27
N THR A 18 -3.83 6.12 11.04
CA THR A 18 -3.21 5.49 9.87
C THR A 18 -1.69 5.40 10.04
N SER A 19 -1.04 6.43 10.59
CA SER A 19 0.40 6.40 10.91
C SER A 19 0.76 5.31 11.93
N ARG A 20 -0.01 5.18 13.03
CA ARG A 20 0.22 4.11 14.02
C ARG A 20 0.02 2.72 13.43
N LEU A 21 -1.03 2.54 12.65
CA LEU A 21 -1.34 1.27 12.00
C LEU A 21 -0.28 0.91 10.95
N ALA A 22 0.11 1.87 10.11
CA ALA A 22 1.19 1.72 9.14
C ALA A 22 2.50 1.30 9.81
N ARG A 23 2.86 1.90 10.96
CA ARG A 23 4.05 1.51 11.71
C ARG A 23 3.98 0.05 12.21
N ARG A 24 2.83 -0.41 12.68
CA ARG A 24 2.65 -1.82 13.09
C ARG A 24 2.81 -2.78 11.91
N TYR A 25 2.19 -2.47 10.78
CA TYR A 25 2.34 -3.29 9.56
C TYR A 25 3.78 -3.26 9.04
N ALA A 26 4.44 -2.10 9.02
CA ALA A 26 5.83 -1.97 8.61
C ALA A 26 6.75 -2.82 9.50
N SER A 27 6.57 -2.80 10.83
CA SER A 27 7.34 -3.64 11.75
C SER A 27 7.09 -5.13 11.52
N ALA A 28 5.84 -5.54 11.29
CA ALA A 28 5.49 -6.95 11.02
C ALA A 28 6.06 -7.45 9.70
N LEU A 29 5.95 -6.65 8.64
CA LEU A 29 6.51 -6.96 7.33
C LEU A 29 8.04 -7.00 7.36
N TYR A 30 8.67 -6.06 8.07
CA TYR A 30 10.12 -6.06 8.29
C TYR A 30 10.59 -7.33 9.01
N ALA A 31 9.92 -7.71 10.11
CA ALA A 31 10.25 -8.93 10.85
C ALA A 31 10.10 -10.17 9.96
N SER A 32 9.00 -10.27 9.21
CA SER A 32 8.74 -11.38 8.28
C SER A 32 9.77 -11.44 7.14
N ALA A 33 10.16 -10.29 6.56
CA ALA A 33 11.16 -10.23 5.50
C ALA A 33 12.55 -10.67 6.00
N ARG A 34 12.91 -10.25 7.22
CA ARG A 34 14.16 -10.63 7.87
C ARG A 34 14.20 -12.13 8.17
N GLU A 35 13.12 -12.70 8.72
CA GLU A 35 13.01 -14.14 8.99
C GLU A 35 13.08 -14.97 7.70
N ALA A 36 12.53 -14.46 6.61
CA ALA A 36 12.60 -15.09 5.28
C ALA A 36 13.94 -14.87 4.55
N GLY A 37 14.89 -14.12 5.12
CA GLY A 37 16.15 -13.77 4.45
C GLY A 37 15.98 -12.91 3.19
N ALA A 38 14.84 -12.23 3.04
CA ALA A 38 14.44 -11.50 1.84
C ALA A 38 14.48 -9.98 2.00
N LEU A 39 15.13 -9.48 3.07
CA LEU A 39 15.07 -8.07 3.45
C LEU A 39 15.60 -7.12 2.36
N ASP A 40 16.74 -7.42 1.76
CA ASP A 40 17.35 -6.57 0.74
C ASP A 40 16.48 -6.47 -0.52
N VAL A 41 15.97 -7.62 -0.98
CA VAL A 41 15.05 -7.70 -2.12
C VAL A 41 13.75 -6.95 -1.81
N PHE A 42 13.19 -7.15 -0.62
CA PHE A 42 11.97 -6.47 -0.19
C PHE A 42 12.13 -4.94 -0.16
N LEU A 43 13.27 -4.43 0.32
CA LEU A 43 13.55 -2.99 0.31
C LEU A 43 13.67 -2.43 -1.10
N SER A 44 14.37 -3.13 -2.00
CA SER A 44 14.48 -2.75 -3.42
C SER A 44 13.12 -2.74 -4.12
N ASP A 45 12.29 -3.76 -3.86
CA ASP A 45 10.94 -3.84 -4.40
C ASP A 45 10.05 -2.70 -3.92
N LEU A 46 10.16 -2.31 -2.64
CA LEU A 46 9.40 -1.17 -2.10
C LEU A 46 9.79 0.16 -2.75
N GLN A 47 11.07 0.37 -3.06
CA GLN A 47 11.53 1.55 -3.80
C GLN A 47 10.97 1.57 -5.23
N SER A 48 10.95 0.41 -5.88
CA SER A 48 10.37 0.24 -7.22
C SER A 48 8.86 0.51 -7.20
N LEU A 49 8.14 -0.08 -6.24
CA LEU A 49 6.71 0.12 -6.05
C LEU A 49 6.37 1.59 -5.75
N GLN A 50 7.15 2.26 -4.89
CA GLN A 50 6.99 3.69 -4.62
C GLN A 50 7.14 4.52 -5.91
N SER A 51 8.13 4.19 -6.73
CA SER A 51 8.36 4.86 -8.01
C SER A 51 7.21 4.62 -9.00
N MET A 52 6.67 3.41 -9.06
CA MET A 52 5.50 3.08 -9.90
C MET A 52 4.26 3.83 -9.46
N LEU A 53 3.99 3.88 -8.16
CA LEU A 53 2.86 4.62 -7.59
C LEU A 53 2.98 6.14 -7.81
N ALA A 54 4.18 6.69 -7.74
CA ALA A 54 4.42 8.11 -8.01
C ALA A 54 4.19 8.48 -9.49
N ARG A 55 4.39 7.53 -10.40
CA ARG A 55 4.26 7.73 -11.86
C ARG A 55 2.87 7.40 -12.40
N SER A 56 2.03 6.73 -11.63
CA SER A 56 0.68 6.32 -12.05
C SER A 56 -0.38 6.68 -11.01
N HIS A 57 -1.13 7.74 -11.31
CA HIS A 57 -2.28 8.12 -10.49
C HIS A 57 -3.37 7.03 -10.47
N GLU A 58 -3.60 6.36 -11.59
CA GLU A 58 -4.57 5.26 -11.69
C GLU A 58 -4.19 4.09 -10.78
N LEU A 59 -2.90 3.74 -10.71
CA LEU A 59 -2.42 2.69 -9.82
C LEU A 59 -2.66 3.07 -8.35
N MET A 60 -2.42 4.33 -7.99
CA MET A 60 -2.73 4.83 -6.65
C MET A 60 -4.25 4.74 -6.35
N LEU A 61 -5.10 5.16 -7.28
CA LEU A 61 -6.57 5.06 -7.14
C LEU A 61 -7.04 3.62 -7.00
N PHE A 62 -6.41 2.67 -7.71
CA PHE A 62 -6.71 1.25 -7.57
C PHE A 62 -6.48 0.77 -6.13
N PHE A 63 -5.36 1.13 -5.50
CA PHE A 63 -5.09 0.75 -4.11
C PHE A 63 -6.06 1.41 -3.12
N LEU A 64 -6.44 2.67 -3.36
CA LEU A 64 -7.35 3.42 -2.49
C LEU A 64 -8.84 3.06 -2.71
N SER A 65 -9.18 2.41 -3.82
CA SER A 65 -10.57 2.14 -4.16
C SER A 65 -11.23 1.18 -3.16
N PRO A 66 -12.34 1.59 -2.50
CA PRO A 66 -13.13 0.73 -1.63
C PRO A 66 -14.15 -0.12 -2.41
N VAL A 67 -14.38 0.17 -3.70
CA VAL A 67 -15.39 -0.49 -4.52
C VAL A 67 -14.87 -1.79 -5.15
N ILE A 68 -13.55 -1.89 -5.36
CA ILE A 68 -12.93 -3.10 -5.91
C ILE A 68 -12.92 -4.18 -4.83
N SER A 69 -13.55 -5.33 -5.12
CA SER A 69 -13.57 -6.45 -4.19
C SER A 69 -12.15 -6.92 -3.85
N ARG A 70 -11.98 -7.46 -2.64
CA ARG A 70 -10.67 -7.92 -2.16
C ARG A 70 -10.07 -8.99 -3.08
N GLU A 71 -10.89 -9.93 -3.57
CA GLU A 71 -10.45 -10.98 -4.49
C GLU A 71 -10.01 -10.42 -5.85
N LYS A 72 -10.75 -9.44 -6.38
CA LYS A 72 -10.38 -8.77 -7.62
C LYS A 72 -9.10 -7.95 -7.45
N LYS A 73 -8.94 -7.26 -6.31
CA LYS A 73 -7.72 -6.52 -5.98
C LYS A 73 -6.51 -7.47 -5.92
N LYS A 74 -6.64 -8.62 -5.24
CA LYS A 74 -5.57 -9.64 -5.18
C LYS A 74 -5.16 -10.19 -6.54
N SER A 75 -6.13 -10.62 -7.36
CA SER A 75 -5.83 -11.15 -8.70
C SER A 75 -5.20 -10.10 -9.61
N THR A 76 -5.62 -8.84 -9.50
CA THR A 76 -5.03 -7.73 -10.25
C THR A 76 -3.61 -7.42 -9.77
N ILE A 77 -3.35 -7.44 -8.46
CA ILE A 77 -1.99 -7.27 -7.91
C ILE A 77 -1.05 -8.36 -8.44
N ALA A 78 -1.46 -9.63 -8.41
CA ALA A 78 -0.65 -10.72 -8.96
C ALA A 78 -0.35 -10.48 -10.46
N ALA A 79 -1.38 -10.19 -11.25
CA ALA A 79 -1.22 -9.93 -12.68
C ALA A 79 -0.31 -8.75 -13.02
N LEU A 80 -0.33 -7.68 -12.20
CA LEU A 80 0.48 -6.48 -12.44
C LEU A 80 1.93 -6.62 -11.98
N PHE A 81 2.19 -7.39 -10.92
CA PHE A 81 3.47 -7.34 -10.21
C PHE A 81 4.24 -8.66 -10.15
N ASP A 82 3.65 -9.81 -10.51
CA ASP A 82 4.33 -11.12 -10.45
C ASP A 82 5.64 -11.20 -11.27
N THR A 83 5.77 -10.36 -12.30
CA THR A 83 6.95 -10.31 -13.18
C THR A 83 7.91 -9.18 -12.85
N VAL A 84 7.55 -8.29 -11.93
CA VAL A 84 8.28 -7.05 -11.63
C VAL A 84 8.82 -7.03 -10.20
N LEU A 85 8.08 -7.62 -9.26
CA LEU A 85 8.43 -7.67 -7.84
C LEU A 85 8.66 -9.12 -7.42
N SER A 86 9.40 -9.30 -6.33
CA SER A 86 9.55 -10.62 -5.74
C SER A 86 8.22 -11.19 -5.23
N ALA A 87 8.11 -12.51 -5.22
CA ALA A 87 6.94 -13.22 -4.69
C ALA A 87 6.65 -12.84 -3.22
N PHE A 88 7.67 -12.51 -2.43
CA PHE A 88 7.52 -12.02 -1.07
C PHE A 88 6.74 -10.70 -1.03
N THR A 89 7.14 -9.72 -1.86
CA THR A 89 6.49 -8.41 -1.93
C THR A 89 5.07 -8.51 -2.47
N VAL A 90 4.83 -9.27 -3.53
CA VAL A 90 3.47 -9.46 -4.07
C VAL A 90 2.54 -10.06 -3.02
N LYS A 91 3.03 -11.07 -2.29
CA LYS A 91 2.28 -11.69 -1.20
C LYS A 91 2.00 -10.69 -0.07
N ALA A 92 2.98 -9.85 0.29
CA ALA A 92 2.79 -8.77 1.27
C ALA A 92 1.68 -7.79 0.86
N LEU A 93 1.63 -7.39 -0.42
CA LEU A 93 0.58 -6.51 -0.95
C LEU A 93 -0.82 -7.14 -0.91
N SER A 94 -0.92 -8.47 -0.97
CA SER A 94 -2.20 -9.18 -0.88
C SER A 94 -2.78 -9.23 0.55
N TYR A 95 -1.96 -8.93 1.57
CA TYR A 95 -2.35 -8.92 2.98
C TYR A 95 -2.83 -7.55 3.47
N LEU A 96 -2.46 -6.48 2.77
CA LEU A 96 -2.93 -5.11 2.99
C LEU A 96 -4.33 -4.90 2.40
#